data_AF-A0A7Y4WER3-F1
#
_entry.id   AF-A0A7Y4WER3-F1
#
_cell.length_a   1.000
_cell.length_b   1.000
_cell.length_c   1.000
_cell.angle_alpha   90.00
_cell.angle_beta   90.00
_cell.angle_gamma   90.00
#
_symmetry.space_group_name_H-M   'P 1'
#
loop_
_entity.id
_entity.type
_entity.pdbx_description
1 polymer ?
#
loop_
_entity_poly.entity_id
_entity_poly.type
_entity_poly.pdbx_seq_one_letter_code
_entity_poly.pdbx_strand_id
1 'polypeptide(L)'
;GALARQEAAAPPAAPPAPAQPAAPSPAQSSGFGTFRGAIATLAVQPVVVVSPGTMVRWRIGRAGSVDYSTDAGRTWTARPTGVDADLVAGASPSGTVCWIVGRAGTVLLTINGTDWRRLTSPTNLDLTGVETTDGRTALVTAANGQRFRTTDGGTSWQPL
;
A
#
# COMPACT_ATOMS: atom_id res chain seq x y z
N GLY A 1 52.27 -10.51 3.79
CA GLY A 1 51.05 -11.34 3.58
C GLY A 1 50.80 -12.16 4.81
N ALA A 2 49.59 -12.54 5.18
CA ALA A 2 48.26 -12.13 4.77
C ALA A 2 47.36 -12.40 6.00
N LEU A 3 46.52 -11.44 6.36
CA LEU A 3 45.52 -11.56 7.42
C LEU A 3 44.40 -12.50 6.94
N ALA A 4 44.20 -13.62 7.62
CA ALA A 4 43.14 -14.56 7.32
C ALA A 4 41.81 -14.08 7.93
N ARG A 5 40.82 -13.94 7.05
CA ARG A 5 39.42 -13.54 7.26
C ARG A 5 38.71 -14.41 8.30
N GLN A 6 37.95 -13.74 9.16
CA GLN A 6 36.93 -14.34 10.01
C GLN A 6 35.71 -14.71 9.14
N GLU A 7 35.43 -16.00 9.01
CA GLU A 7 34.28 -16.53 8.27
C GLU A 7 33.03 -16.40 9.14
N ALA A 8 32.08 -15.58 8.73
CA ALA A 8 30.82 -15.38 9.44
C ALA A 8 29.88 -16.56 9.18
N ALA A 9 29.50 -17.28 10.24
CA ALA A 9 28.52 -18.35 10.20
C ALA A 9 27.15 -17.84 9.74
N ALA A 10 26.52 -18.58 8.81
CA ALA A 10 25.18 -18.30 8.31
C ALA A 10 24.11 -18.50 9.42
N PRO A 11 23.04 -17.69 9.47
CA PRO A 11 21.94 -17.89 10.42
C PRO A 11 21.12 -19.14 10.07
N PRO A 12 20.50 -19.81 11.07
CA PRO A 12 19.75 -21.04 10.86
C PRO A 12 18.46 -20.81 10.06
N ALA A 13 18.10 -21.80 9.25
CA ALA A 13 16.89 -21.82 8.43
C ALA A 13 15.61 -21.73 9.29
N ALA A 14 14.69 -20.84 8.92
CA ALA A 14 13.39 -20.72 9.56
C ALA A 14 12.47 -21.92 9.22
N PRO A 15 11.63 -22.39 10.17
CA PRO A 15 10.75 -23.54 9.95
C PRO A 15 9.60 -23.22 8.97
N PRO A 16 9.02 -24.24 8.30
CA PRO A 16 7.92 -24.04 7.37
C PRO A 16 6.64 -23.59 8.12
N ALA A 17 6.02 -22.50 7.65
CA ALA A 17 4.76 -22.02 8.19
C ALA A 17 3.59 -22.94 7.78
N PRO A 18 2.57 -23.13 8.64
CA PRO A 18 1.49 -24.08 8.42
C PRO A 18 0.55 -23.63 7.28
N ALA A 19 0.14 -24.60 6.46
CA ALA A 19 -0.88 -24.41 5.44
C ALA A 19 -2.25 -24.19 6.08
N GLN A 20 -2.92 -23.06 5.79
CA GLN A 20 -4.32 -22.84 6.14
C GLN A 20 -5.12 -22.16 5.01
N PRO A 21 -6.44 -22.42 4.92
CA PRO A 21 -7.16 -22.57 3.65
C PRO A 21 -7.56 -21.26 2.98
N ALA A 22 -7.60 -21.28 1.65
CA ALA A 22 -8.05 -20.19 0.81
C ALA A 22 -9.55 -19.85 1.04
N ALA A 23 -9.84 -18.61 1.42
CA ALA A 23 -11.17 -18.04 1.25
C ALA A 23 -11.33 -17.59 -0.22
N PRO A 24 -12.43 -17.93 -0.90
CA PRO A 24 -12.60 -17.58 -2.31
C PRO A 24 -12.85 -16.07 -2.47
N SER A 25 -12.08 -15.41 -3.33
CA SER A 25 -12.48 -14.11 -3.90
C SER A 25 -13.36 -14.36 -5.12
N PRO A 26 -14.50 -13.65 -5.27
CA PRO A 26 -15.40 -13.86 -6.40
C PRO A 26 -14.76 -13.32 -7.67
N ALA A 27 -14.33 -14.22 -8.55
CA ALA A 27 -14.24 -13.95 -9.96
C ALA A 27 -15.62 -14.24 -10.61
N GLN A 28 -15.88 -13.52 -11.70
CA GLN A 28 -16.89 -13.73 -12.75
C GLN A 28 -18.10 -12.78 -12.68
N SER A 29 -18.17 -11.86 -13.65
CA SER A 29 -19.09 -12.08 -14.79
C SER A 29 -18.84 -11.06 -15.90
N SER A 30 -18.31 -11.54 -17.02
CA SER A 30 -18.66 -11.01 -18.34
C SER A 30 -20.00 -11.66 -18.73
N GLY A 31 -21.06 -10.87 -18.88
CA GLY A 31 -22.36 -11.35 -19.37
C GLY A 31 -23.53 -10.52 -18.84
N PHE A 32 -24.08 -9.64 -19.68
CA PHE A 32 -25.39 -9.02 -19.43
C PHE A 32 -26.48 -10.06 -19.72
N GLY A 33 -27.30 -10.41 -18.72
CA GLY A 33 -28.46 -11.28 -18.91
C GLY A 33 -29.29 -11.51 -17.63
N THR A 34 -30.43 -10.82 -17.55
CA THR A 34 -31.56 -11.00 -16.60
C THR A 34 -31.31 -10.66 -15.13
N PHE A 35 -31.64 -9.42 -14.74
CA PHE A 35 -31.71 -9.01 -13.34
C PHE A 35 -32.93 -9.63 -12.64
N ARG A 36 -32.72 -10.52 -11.67
CA ARG A 36 -33.66 -10.78 -10.58
C ARG A 36 -33.17 -10.01 -9.36
N GLY A 37 -34.05 -9.21 -8.76
CA GLY A 37 -33.73 -8.17 -7.78
C GLY A 37 -32.70 -8.57 -6.71
N ALA A 38 -31.56 -7.91 -6.73
CA ALA A 38 -30.62 -7.88 -5.62
C ALA A 38 -30.75 -6.50 -4.96
N ILE A 39 -31.07 -6.48 -3.68
CA ILE A 39 -30.81 -5.31 -2.84
C ILE A 39 -29.30 -5.07 -2.89
N ALA A 40 -28.89 -4.04 -3.64
CA ALA A 40 -27.49 -3.66 -3.76
C ALA A 40 -27.00 -3.20 -2.39
N THR A 41 -26.41 -4.12 -1.64
CA THR A 41 -25.55 -3.74 -0.51
C THR A 41 -24.45 -2.90 -1.13
N LEU A 42 -24.37 -1.62 -0.75
CA LEU A 42 -23.32 -0.72 -1.24
C LEU A 42 -21.96 -1.28 -0.83
N ALA A 43 -21.35 -2.08 -1.71
CA ALA A 43 -19.98 -2.52 -1.54
C ALA A 43 -19.10 -1.28 -1.68
N VAL A 44 -18.47 -0.88 -0.58
CA VAL A 44 -17.45 0.17 -0.62
C VAL A 44 -16.32 -0.36 -1.51
N GLN A 45 -16.18 0.25 -2.68
CA GLN A 45 -15.15 -0.17 -3.63
C GLN A 45 -13.78 0.14 -3.02
N PRO A 46 -12.88 -0.85 -2.92
CA PRO A 46 -11.54 -0.59 -2.44
C PRO A 46 -10.78 0.30 -3.44
N VAL A 47 -9.90 1.16 -2.94
CA VAL A 47 -9.12 2.07 -3.80
C VAL A 47 -7.99 1.27 -4.43
N VAL A 48 -7.88 1.31 -5.76
CA VAL A 48 -6.81 0.64 -6.51
C VAL A 48 -5.80 1.66 -7.01
N VAL A 49 -4.55 1.51 -6.58
CA VAL A 49 -3.40 2.31 -7.05
C VAL A 49 -2.68 1.52 -8.13
N VAL A 50 -2.44 2.15 -9.29
CA VAL A 50 -1.77 1.54 -10.44
C VAL A 50 -0.34 2.05 -10.53
N SER A 51 0.64 1.14 -10.62
CA SER A 51 2.04 1.49 -10.83
C SER A 51 2.32 1.66 -12.35
N PRO A 52 2.73 2.85 -12.82
CA PRO A 52 2.93 3.13 -14.24
C PRO A 52 3.95 2.19 -14.90
N GLY A 53 3.70 1.81 -16.16
CA GLY A 53 4.62 1.00 -16.95
C GLY A 53 4.78 -0.45 -16.46
N THR A 54 3.96 -0.90 -15.51
CA THR A 54 4.04 -2.25 -14.93
C THR A 54 2.66 -2.90 -14.83
N MET A 55 2.64 -4.19 -14.49
CA MET A 55 1.42 -4.89 -14.08
C MET A 55 1.14 -4.79 -12.59
N VAL A 56 1.93 -4.00 -11.86
CA VAL A 56 1.80 -3.87 -10.42
C VAL A 56 0.60 -3.01 -10.05
N ARG A 57 -0.18 -3.50 -9.08
CA ARG A 57 -1.29 -2.75 -8.48
C ARG A 57 -1.33 -2.95 -6.98
N TRP A 58 -1.83 -1.93 -6.30
CA TRP A 58 -2.11 -1.95 -4.87
C TRP A 58 -3.60 -1.77 -4.66
N ARG A 59 -4.17 -2.49 -3.71
CA ARG A 59 -5.56 -2.32 -3.29
C ARG A 59 -5.56 -1.95 -1.83
N ILE A 60 -6.10 -0.79 -1.49
CA ILE A 60 -6.08 -0.26 -0.13
C ILE A 60 -7.50 -0.13 0.39
N GLY A 61 -7.68 -0.18 1.71
CA GLY A 61 -8.99 -0.07 2.31
C GLY A 61 -8.99 0.10 3.82
N ARG A 62 -10.08 -0.38 4.42
CA ARG A 62 -10.35 -0.24 5.85
C ARG A 62 -9.37 -1.02 6.71
N ALA A 63 -9.21 -0.60 7.96
CA ALA A 63 -8.39 -1.28 8.96
C ALA A 63 -6.96 -1.60 8.47
N GLY A 64 -6.34 -0.66 7.75
CA GLY A 64 -4.99 -0.80 7.21
C GLY A 64 -4.82 -1.87 6.13
N SER A 65 -5.91 -2.40 5.57
CA SER A 65 -5.86 -3.43 4.54
C SER A 65 -5.12 -2.93 3.31
N VAL A 66 -4.05 -3.64 2.94
CA VAL A 66 -3.35 -3.44 1.67
C VAL A 66 -3.12 -4.80 1.02
N ASP A 67 -3.47 -4.91 -0.26
CA ASP A 67 -3.11 -6.04 -1.10
C ASP A 67 -2.22 -5.58 -2.26
N TYR A 68 -1.34 -6.48 -2.69
CA TYR A 68 -0.40 -6.27 -3.77
C TYR A 68 -0.65 -7.30 -4.88
N SER A 69 -0.58 -6.83 -6.13
CA SER A 69 -0.73 -7.66 -7.32
C SER A 69 0.40 -7.36 -8.30
N THR A 70 0.91 -8.39 -8.97
CA THR A 70 1.92 -8.28 -10.03
C THR A 70 1.37 -8.67 -11.41
N ASP A 71 0.09 -9.03 -11.48
CA ASP A 71 -0.56 -9.56 -12.69
C ASP A 71 -1.78 -8.73 -13.10
N ALA A 72 -1.70 -7.41 -12.88
CA ALA A 72 -2.73 -6.44 -13.19
C ALA A 72 -4.05 -6.73 -12.45
N GLY A 73 -3.96 -7.10 -11.17
CA GLY A 73 -5.11 -7.29 -10.28
C GLY A 73 -5.89 -8.58 -10.50
N ARG A 74 -5.30 -9.59 -11.18
CA ARG A 74 -5.93 -10.90 -11.35
C ARG A 74 -5.77 -11.73 -10.07
N THR A 75 -4.61 -11.66 -9.44
CA THR A 75 -4.33 -12.22 -8.12
C THR A 75 -3.86 -11.14 -7.17
N TRP A 76 -4.14 -11.34 -5.88
CA TRP A 76 -3.85 -10.37 -4.82
C TRP A 76 -3.21 -11.10 -3.65
N THR A 77 -2.13 -10.52 -3.12
CA THR A 77 -1.45 -11.00 -1.93
C THR A 77 -1.51 -9.91 -0.85
N ALA A 78 -2.01 -10.25 0.33
CA ALA A 78 -2.07 -9.31 1.44
C ALA A 78 -0.67 -8.84 1.85
N ARG A 79 -0.55 -7.54 2.14
CA ARG A 79 0.66 -6.89 2.63
C ARG A 79 0.33 -6.17 3.95
N PRO A 80 0.56 -6.80 5.10
CA PRO A 80 0.22 -6.21 6.38
C PRO A 80 1.00 -4.92 6.61
N THR A 81 0.29 -3.88 7.01
CA THR A 81 0.85 -2.53 7.24
C THR A 81 1.15 -2.24 8.70
N GLY A 82 0.53 -3.00 9.62
CA GLY A 82 0.62 -2.77 11.06
C GLY A 82 -0.14 -1.53 11.55
N VAL A 83 -1.08 -1.01 10.77
CA VAL A 83 -1.96 0.09 11.18
C VAL A 83 -3.43 -0.32 11.11
N ASP A 84 -4.25 0.22 11.99
CA ASP A 84 -5.71 -0.04 12.01
C ASP A 84 -6.53 1.11 11.40
N ALA A 85 -5.86 2.16 10.90
CA ALA A 85 -6.53 3.28 10.28
C ALA A 85 -7.05 2.94 8.88
N ASP A 86 -8.17 3.54 8.50
CA ASP A 86 -8.68 3.44 7.13
C ASP A 86 -7.73 4.17 6.17
N LEU A 87 -7.32 3.45 5.13
CA LEU A 87 -6.47 3.97 4.06
C LEU A 87 -7.38 4.55 2.96
N VAL A 88 -7.07 5.77 2.52
CA VAL A 88 -7.99 6.60 1.73
C VAL A 88 -7.46 6.84 0.31
N ALA A 89 -6.16 7.10 0.16
CA ALA A 89 -5.55 7.36 -1.13
C ALA A 89 -4.14 6.79 -1.20
N GLY A 90 -3.65 6.55 -2.41
CA GLY A 90 -2.28 6.11 -2.63
C GLY A 90 -1.76 6.49 -4.00
N ALA A 91 -0.44 6.57 -4.12
CA ALA A 91 0.25 6.87 -5.36
C ALA A 91 1.52 6.02 -5.47
N SER A 92 1.82 5.53 -6.67
CA SER A 92 2.93 4.62 -6.90
C SER A 92 3.73 5.09 -8.11
N PRO A 93 4.99 5.52 -7.95
CA PRO A 93 5.82 5.95 -9.07
C PRO A 93 6.50 4.76 -9.78
N SER A 94 6.54 3.58 -9.16
CA SER A 94 7.16 2.37 -9.72
C SER A 94 6.55 1.09 -9.14
N GLY A 95 6.87 -0.08 -9.72
CA GLY A 95 6.33 -1.37 -9.27
C GLY A 95 6.74 -1.84 -7.87
N THR A 96 7.65 -1.13 -7.19
CA THR A 96 8.11 -1.46 -5.83
C THR A 96 7.90 -0.32 -4.84
N VAL A 97 7.63 0.90 -5.31
CA VAL A 97 7.43 2.07 -4.48
C VAL A 97 5.96 2.43 -4.42
N CYS A 98 5.41 2.61 -3.24
CA CYS A 98 4.05 3.11 -3.07
C CYS A 98 3.92 3.94 -1.79
N TRP A 99 3.26 5.08 -1.93
CA TRP A 99 2.83 5.95 -0.85
C TRP A 99 1.34 5.74 -0.63
N ILE A 100 0.93 5.61 0.62
CA ILE A 100 -0.47 5.52 1.02
C ILE A 100 -0.72 6.52 2.13
N VAL A 101 -1.88 7.17 2.07
CA VAL A 101 -2.37 8.06 3.12
C VAL A 101 -3.76 7.66 3.57
N GLY A 102 -4.11 8.04 4.79
CA GLY A 102 -5.39 7.66 5.38
C GLY A 102 -5.82 8.53 6.54
N ARG A 103 -6.75 7.99 7.32
CA ARG A 103 -7.34 8.69 8.47
C ARG A 103 -6.33 8.95 9.59
N ALA A 104 -6.65 9.93 10.43
CA ALA A 104 -5.85 10.32 11.59
C ALA A 104 -4.37 10.59 11.23
N GLY A 105 -4.14 11.24 10.09
CA GLY A 105 -2.79 11.56 9.60
C GLY A 105 -1.97 10.34 9.17
N THR A 106 -2.55 9.18 8.91
CA THR A 106 -1.77 7.98 8.56
C THR A 106 -1.02 8.18 7.25
N VAL A 107 0.30 7.97 7.26
CA VAL A 107 1.16 7.96 6.07
C VAL A 107 2.01 6.70 6.08
N LEU A 108 1.95 5.93 5.00
CA LEU A 108 2.74 4.72 4.79
C LEU A 108 3.57 4.85 3.50
N LEU A 109 4.76 4.29 3.54
CA LEU A 109 5.65 4.18 2.39
C LEU A 109 6.25 2.77 2.32
N THR A 110 6.19 2.17 1.15
CA THR A 110 7.03 1.01 0.79
C THR A 110 7.98 1.39 -0.33
N ILE A 111 9.20 0.84 -0.30
CA ILE A 111 10.21 1.04 -1.35
C ILE A 111 10.61 -0.28 -2.06
N ASN A 112 10.20 -1.41 -1.50
CA ASN A 112 10.58 -2.75 -1.94
C ASN A 112 9.39 -3.63 -2.34
N GLY A 113 8.15 -3.13 -2.23
CA GLY A 113 6.96 -3.89 -2.60
C GLY A 113 6.40 -4.79 -1.48
N THR A 114 7.11 -4.91 -0.36
CA THR A 114 6.83 -5.91 0.68
C THR A 114 6.61 -5.30 2.06
N ASP A 115 7.49 -4.37 2.45
CA ASP A 115 7.51 -3.82 3.79
C ASP A 115 6.99 -2.39 3.81
N TRP A 116 6.19 -2.08 4.83
CA TRP A 116 5.61 -0.76 5.04
C TRP A 116 6.30 -0.03 6.17
N ARG A 117 6.71 1.20 5.91
CA ARG A 117 7.16 2.14 6.93
C ARG A 117 6.05 3.15 7.21
N ARG A 118 5.61 3.20 8.46
CA ARG A 118 4.77 4.30 8.95
C ARG A 118 5.64 5.54 9.15
N LEU A 119 5.26 6.64 8.51
CA LEU A 119 5.99 7.91 8.60
C LEU A 119 5.34 8.80 9.65
N THR A 120 6.14 9.70 10.24
CA THR A 120 5.61 10.76 11.09
C THR A 120 4.82 11.74 10.23
N SER A 121 3.55 11.94 10.58
CA SER A 121 2.65 12.78 9.81
C SER A 121 2.88 14.27 10.07
N PRO A 122 2.69 15.15 9.07
CA PRO A 122 2.68 16.59 9.30
C PRO A 122 1.44 17.09 10.05
N THR A 123 0.38 16.28 10.16
CA THR A 123 -0.90 16.66 10.76
C THR A 123 -1.62 15.44 11.33
N ASN A 124 -2.56 15.68 12.25
CA ASN A 124 -3.46 14.65 12.75
C ASN A 124 -4.79 14.58 11.96
N LEU A 125 -4.96 15.45 10.97
CA LEU A 125 -6.14 15.46 10.10
C LEU A 125 -6.14 14.26 9.16
N ASP A 126 -7.32 13.89 8.69
CA ASP A 126 -7.46 12.89 7.62
C ASP A 126 -6.74 13.37 6.36
N LEU A 127 -5.93 12.49 5.78
CA LEU A 127 -5.25 12.74 4.52
C LEU A 127 -6.05 12.10 3.39
N THR A 128 -6.42 12.91 2.40
CA THR A 128 -7.37 12.55 1.34
C THR A 128 -6.71 12.40 -0.02
N GLY A 129 -5.47 12.83 -0.17
CA GLY A 129 -4.73 12.74 -1.44
C GLY A 129 -3.24 12.63 -1.23
N VAL A 130 -2.59 11.95 -2.17
CA VAL A 130 -1.12 11.87 -2.26
C VAL A 130 -0.70 11.85 -3.72
N GLU A 131 0.34 12.61 -4.03
CA GLU A 131 1.00 12.67 -5.32
C GLU A 131 2.51 12.45 -5.11
N THR A 132 3.18 11.79 -6.05
CA THR A 132 4.57 11.37 -5.86
C THR A 132 5.29 11.21 -7.19
N THR A 133 6.60 11.46 -7.19
CA THR A 133 7.49 11.19 -8.34
C THR A 133 8.44 10.04 -8.09
N ASP A 134 8.75 9.75 -6.81
CA ASP A 134 9.74 8.75 -6.41
C ASP A 134 9.51 8.31 -4.94
N GLY A 135 10.45 7.54 -4.36
CA GLY A 135 10.37 7.09 -2.96
C GLY A 135 10.81 8.13 -1.90
N ARG A 136 11.15 9.35 -2.31
CA ARG A 136 11.62 10.44 -1.44
C ARG A 136 10.72 11.68 -1.50
N THR A 137 10.10 11.93 -2.64
CA THR A 137 9.31 13.14 -2.90
C THR A 137 7.83 12.81 -2.99
N ALA A 138 7.04 13.38 -2.09
CA ALA A 138 5.59 13.27 -2.10
C ALA A 138 4.92 14.59 -1.67
N LEU A 139 3.72 14.80 -2.18
CA LEU A 139 2.80 15.87 -1.80
C LEU A 139 1.55 15.22 -1.22
N VAL A 140 1.21 15.52 0.04
CA VAL A 140 0.00 15.02 0.70
C VAL A 140 -1.01 16.15 0.91
N THR A 141 -2.29 15.82 0.76
CA THR A 141 -3.40 16.76 0.95
C THR A 141 -4.26 16.31 2.13
N ALA A 142 -4.50 17.21 3.08
CA ALA A 142 -5.39 17.00 4.22
C ALA A 142 -6.85 17.33 3.85
N ALA A 143 -7.79 16.79 4.63
CA ALA A 143 -9.23 16.95 4.42
C ALA A 143 -9.71 18.41 4.44
N ASN A 144 -8.99 19.30 5.12
CA ASN A 144 -9.27 20.74 5.14
C ASN A 144 -8.61 21.51 3.97
N GLY A 145 -7.97 20.82 3.03
CA GLY A 145 -7.30 21.40 1.87
C GLY A 145 -5.85 21.82 2.09
N GLN A 146 -5.31 21.73 3.32
CA GLN A 146 -3.88 21.98 3.55
C GLN A 146 -3.03 20.96 2.82
N ARG A 147 -1.87 21.41 2.32
CA ARG A 147 -0.93 20.57 1.57
C ARG A 147 0.43 20.59 2.23
N PHE A 148 1.08 19.43 2.22
CA PHE A 148 2.42 19.26 2.79
C PHE A 148 3.30 18.50 1.81
N ARG A 149 4.53 18.98 1.62
CA ARG A 149 5.51 18.36 0.73
C ARG A 149 6.66 17.77 1.53
N THR A 150 7.13 16.61 1.10
CA THR A 150 8.42 16.04 1.51
C THR A 150 9.32 15.85 0.29
N THR A 151 10.62 15.90 0.51
CA THR A 151 11.68 15.56 -0.47
C THR A 151 12.72 14.60 0.12
N ASP A 152 12.50 14.12 1.35
CA ASP A 152 13.44 13.31 2.13
C ASP A 152 12.83 11.97 2.61
N GLY A 153 11.79 11.49 1.91
CA GLY A 153 11.12 10.23 2.23
C GLY A 153 10.19 10.32 3.43
N GLY A 154 9.62 11.51 3.68
CA GLY A 154 8.71 11.82 4.77
C GLY A 154 9.39 11.86 6.14
N THR A 155 10.69 12.18 6.17
CA THR A 155 11.41 12.48 7.41
C THR A 155 11.03 13.88 7.89
N SER A 156 10.87 14.82 6.96
CA SER A 156 10.35 16.16 7.21
C SER A 156 9.29 16.55 6.18
N TRP A 157 8.44 17.50 6.58
CA TRP A 157 7.34 17.99 5.79
C TRP A 157 7.29 19.51 5.84
N GLN A 158 7.10 20.13 4.68
CA GLN A 158 6.96 21.57 4.53
C GLN A 158 5.52 21.90 4.13
N PRO A 159 4.81 22.80 4.84
CA PRO A 159 3.53 23.30 4.39
C PRO A 159 3.69 24.11 3.10
N LEU A 160 2.65 24.09 2.25
CA LEU A 160 2.56 24.85 1.01
C LEU A 160 1.54 25.98 1.12
#